data_AF-A0AAE4CB66-F1
#
_entry.id   AF-A0AAE4CB66-F1
#
_cell.length_a   1.000
_cell.length_b   1.000
_cell.length_c   1.000
_cell.angle_alpha   90.00
_cell.angle_beta   90.00
_cell.angle_gamma   90.00
#
_symmetry.space_group_name_H-M   'P 1'
#
loop_
_entity.id
_entity.type
_entity.pdbx_description
1 polymer ?
#
loop_
_entity_poly.entity_id
_entity_poly.type
_entity_poly.pdbx_seq_one_letter_code
_entity_poly.pdbx_strand_id
1 'polypeptide(L)'
;MHTPEELRKLRAGLGEIIADAPWRDGDALADVPERMVLVASELATNAIRHGQPPTEVRLLRTDAEFVLDVLDHDPDTPPEPSDASTFASGGRGLQIAQRLSLDVGWYTADESKHVWASFPISAEPAAE
;
A
#
# COMPACT_ATOMS: atom_id res chain seq x y z
N MET A 1 -8.22 12.08 -14.85
CA MET A 1 -6.93 12.59 -14.33
C MET A 1 -7.20 13.06 -12.91
N HIS A 2 -6.72 12.34 -11.90
CA HIS A 2 -6.99 12.70 -10.50
C HIS A 2 -6.30 13.99 -10.12
N THR A 3 -7.00 14.86 -9.41
CA THR A 3 -6.49 16.17 -9.03
C THR A 3 -5.45 16.04 -7.90
N PRO A 4 -4.46 16.95 -7.82
CA PRO A 4 -3.51 16.99 -6.71
C PRO A 4 -4.17 17.10 -5.32
N GLU A 5 -5.39 17.64 -5.26
CA GLU A 5 -6.16 17.80 -4.02
C GLU A 5 -6.77 16.47 -3.55
N GLU A 6 -7.30 15.67 -4.47
CA GLU A 6 -7.80 14.30 -4.18
C GLU A 6 -6.69 13.42 -3.62
N LEU A 7 -5.48 13.49 -4.20
CA LEU A 7 -4.33 12.74 -3.71
C LEU A 7 -3.84 13.22 -2.33
N ARG A 8 -3.99 14.52 -2.01
CA ARG A 8 -3.68 15.04 -0.67
C ARG A 8 -4.70 14.57 0.36
N LYS A 9 -5.99 14.56 0.02
CA LYS A 9 -7.06 14.04 0.87
C LYS A 9 -6.88 12.54 1.14
N LEU A 10 -6.55 11.77 0.10
CA LEU A 10 -6.20 10.36 0.22
C LEU A 10 -5.01 10.15 1.18
N ARG A 11 -3.91 10.88 0.99
CA ARG A 11 -2.74 10.82 1.88
C ARG A 11 -3.06 11.16 3.33
N ALA A 12 -3.86 12.19 3.56
CA ALA A 12 -4.26 12.59 4.90
C ALA A 12 -5.12 11.49 5.56
N GLY A 13 -6.11 10.95 4.86
CA GLY A 13 -6.95 9.86 5.36
C GLY A 13 -6.16 8.58 5.64
N LEU A 14 -5.19 8.24 4.79
CA LEU A 14 -4.27 7.12 5.03
C LEU A 14 -3.39 7.34 6.26
N GLY A 15 -2.89 8.56 6.45
CA GLY A 15 -2.15 8.94 7.65
C GLY A 15 -2.98 8.77 8.92
N GLU A 16 -4.25 9.15 8.89
CA GLU A 16 -5.17 8.96 10.02
C GLU A 16 -5.45 7.47 10.29
N ILE A 17 -5.77 6.68 9.25
CA ILE A 17 -6.00 5.23 9.39
C ILE A 17 -4.77 4.53 9.98
N ILE A 18 -3.58 4.90 9.52
CA ILE A 18 -2.33 4.29 9.99
C ILE A 18 -2.00 4.79 11.40
N ALA A 19 -2.24 6.05 11.73
CA ALA A 19 -2.02 6.57 13.08
C ALA A 19 -2.98 5.97 14.12
N ASP A 20 -4.24 5.70 13.74
CA ASP A 20 -5.26 5.08 14.59
C ASP A 20 -5.17 3.54 14.64
N ALA A 21 -4.24 2.94 13.88
CA ALA A 21 -4.01 1.52 13.93
C ALA A 21 -3.69 1.10 15.39
N PRO A 22 -4.07 -0.12 15.82
CA PRO A 22 -3.91 -0.54 17.20
C PRO A 22 -2.45 -0.87 17.51
N TRP A 23 -1.54 0.11 17.48
CA TRP A 23 -0.13 -0.03 17.83
C TRP A 23 -0.01 -0.45 19.30
N ARG A 24 0.81 -1.46 19.60
CA ARG A 24 1.22 -1.79 20.97
C ARG A 24 2.56 -1.11 21.27
N ASP A 25 2.87 -0.98 22.55
CA ASP A 25 4.19 -0.51 22.98
C ASP A 25 5.29 -1.42 22.38
N GLY A 26 6.17 -0.84 21.55
CA GLY A 26 7.22 -1.58 20.82
C GLY A 26 6.89 -1.94 19.37
N ASP A 27 5.68 -1.63 18.87
CA ASP A 27 5.21 -1.99 17.53
C ASP A 27 5.64 -1.01 16.40
N ALA A 28 6.62 -0.15 16.63
CA ALA A 28 7.07 0.77 15.60
C ALA A 28 8.60 0.83 15.56
N LEU A 29 9.18 0.31 14.47
CA LEU A 29 10.38 0.98 13.95
C LEU A 29 9.99 2.44 13.70
N ALA A 30 10.87 3.38 14.05
CA ALA A 30 10.58 4.81 14.04
C ALA A 30 10.10 5.38 12.68
N ASP A 31 10.11 4.59 11.60
CA ASP A 31 9.70 4.98 10.25
C ASP A 31 8.73 4.00 9.55
N VAL A 32 8.25 2.95 10.21
CA VAL A 32 7.26 2.01 9.62
C VAL A 32 5.96 2.72 9.22
N PRO A 33 5.33 3.56 10.08
CA PRO A 33 4.12 4.29 9.71
C PRO A 33 4.31 5.17 8.46
N GLU A 34 5.44 5.86 8.34
CA GLU A 34 5.76 6.73 7.21
C GLU A 34 5.93 5.92 5.91
N ARG A 35 6.60 4.77 5.99
CA ARG A 35 6.73 3.84 4.86
C ARG A 35 5.36 3.31 4.44
N MET A 36 4.51 2.93 5.39
CA MET A 36 3.15 2.46 5.12
C MET A 36 2.31 3.53 4.43
N VAL A 37 2.34 4.78 4.91
CA VAL A 37 1.61 5.90 4.28
C VAL A 37 2.07 6.11 2.85
N LEU A 38 3.38 6.05 2.60
CA LEU A 38 3.94 6.20 1.26
C LEU A 38 3.48 5.07 0.34
N VAL A 39 3.65 3.82 0.75
CA VAL A 39 3.22 2.65 -0.04
C VAL A 39 1.71 2.67 -0.29
N ALA A 40 0.90 2.97 0.73
CA ALA A 40 -0.54 3.11 0.60
C ALA A 40 -0.94 4.20 -0.39
N SER A 41 -0.25 5.33 -0.38
CA SER A 41 -0.51 6.41 -1.33
C SER A 41 -0.23 5.97 -2.77
N GLU A 42 0.87 5.24 -2.97
CA GLU A 42 1.27 4.76 -4.30
C GLU A 42 0.34 3.66 -4.82
N LEU A 43 0.01 2.66 -3.99
CA LEU A 43 -0.92 1.59 -4.36
C LEU A 43 -2.32 2.12 -4.61
N ALA A 44 -2.84 2.99 -3.75
CA ALA A 44 -4.15 3.61 -3.94
C ALA A 44 -4.16 4.51 -5.19
N THR A 45 -3.08 5.26 -5.46
CA THR A 45 -2.97 6.02 -6.71
C THR A 45 -2.99 5.10 -7.94
N ASN A 46 -2.34 3.93 -7.86
CA ASN A 46 -2.36 2.95 -8.94
C ASN A 46 -3.77 2.40 -9.19
N ALA A 47 -4.44 1.94 -8.14
CA ALA A 47 -5.82 1.43 -8.20
C ALA A 47 -6.80 2.50 -8.73
N ILE A 48 -6.65 3.75 -8.29
CA ILE A 48 -7.48 4.88 -8.73
C ILE A 48 -7.23 5.26 -10.20
N ARG A 49 -6.01 5.05 -10.73
CA ARG A 49 -5.65 5.37 -12.12
C ARG A 49 -5.97 4.26 -13.11
N HIS A 50 -5.76 3.01 -12.69
CA HIS A 50 -5.74 1.85 -13.57
C HIS A 50 -6.83 0.82 -13.24
N GLY A 51 -7.41 0.88 -12.04
CA GLY A 51 -8.49 -0.02 -11.61
C GLY A 51 -9.87 0.60 -11.76
N GLN A 52 -10.87 -0.14 -11.29
CA GLN A 52 -12.28 0.29 -11.31
C GLN A 52 -12.76 0.68 -9.89
N PRO A 53 -13.44 1.83 -9.74
CA PRO A 53 -13.94 2.26 -8.44
C PRO A 53 -15.11 1.38 -7.95
N PRO A 54 -15.40 1.38 -6.64
CA PRO A 54 -14.67 2.06 -5.58
C PRO A 54 -13.29 1.45 -5.31
N THR A 55 -12.31 2.32 -5.04
CA THR A 55 -11.02 1.89 -4.47
C THR A 55 -11.14 1.91 -2.95
N GLU A 56 -10.79 0.80 -2.30
CA GLU A 56 -10.72 0.73 -0.84
C GLU A 56 -9.29 0.48 -0.38
N VAL A 57 -8.94 1.05 0.77
CA VAL A 57 -7.67 0.77 1.44
C VAL A 57 -7.98 0.22 2.83
N ARG A 58 -7.37 -0.91 3.15
CA ARG A 58 -7.55 -1.62 4.40
C ARG A 58 -6.19 -1.84 5.03
N LEU A 59 -6.12 -1.62 6.34
CA LEU A 59 -4.96 -1.98 7.14
C LEU A 59 -5.35 -3.16 8.03
N LEU A 60 -4.74 -4.29 7.77
CA LEU A 60 -4.88 -5.52 8.53
C LEU A 60 -3.66 -5.68 9.43
N ARG A 61 -3.88 -6.30 10.59
CA ARG A 61 -2.81 -6.62 11.54
C ARG A 61 -2.85 -8.11 11.83
N THR A 62 -1.70 -8.76 11.72
CA THR A 62 -1.48 -10.14 12.21
C THR A 62 -0.67 -10.10 13.52
N ASP A 63 -0.23 -11.26 14.01
CA ASP A 63 0.70 -11.29 15.15
C ASP A 63 2.13 -10.92 14.77
N ALA A 64 2.52 -11.01 13.49
CA ALA A 64 3.90 -10.79 13.02
C ALA A 64 4.08 -9.54 12.13
N GLU A 65 3.06 -9.19 11.36
CA GLU A 65 3.13 -8.14 10.33
C GLU A 65 1.83 -7.34 10.21
N PHE A 66 1.98 -6.08 9.79
CA PHE A 66 0.91 -5.26 9.24
C PHE A 66 0.77 -5.56 7.75
N VAL A 67 -0.46 -5.74 7.27
CA VAL A 67 -0.75 -5.93 5.85
C VAL A 67 -1.63 -4.79 5.38
N LEU A 68 -1.10 -3.99 4.47
CA LEU A 68 -1.84 -2.98 3.76
C LEU A 68 -2.43 -3.63 2.50
N ASP A 69 -3.75 -3.59 2.36
CA ASP A 69 -4.49 -4.12 1.22
C ASP A 69 -5.21 -2.97 0.50
N VAL A 70 -5.02 -2.87 -0.80
CA VAL A 70 -5.73 -1.92 -1.67
C VAL A 70 -6.50 -2.71 -2.72
N LEU A 71 -7.81 -2.51 -2.77
CA LEU A 71 -8.66 -3.20 -3.74
C LEU A 71 -9.33 -2.25 -4.73
N ASP A 72 -9.54 -2.76 -5.93
CA ASP A 72 -10.37 -2.18 -6.99
C ASP A 72 -11.18 -3.28 -7.69
N HIS A 73 -12.19 -2.90 -8.47
CA HIS A 73 -13.11 -3.84 -9.13
C HIS A 73 -12.69 -4.22 -10.56
N ASP A 74 -11.39 -4.22 -10.86
CA ASP A 74 -10.85 -4.68 -12.14
C ASP A 74 -10.03 -5.97 -11.96
N PRO A 75 -10.68 -7.13 -11.85
CA PRO A 75 -10.00 -8.41 -11.60
C PRO A 75 -9.22 -8.93 -12.82
N ASP A 76 -9.56 -8.49 -14.04
CA ASP A 76 -8.94 -8.99 -15.27
C ASP A 76 -7.65 -8.26 -15.63
N THR A 77 -7.40 -7.09 -15.04
CA THR A 77 -6.22 -6.27 -15.32
C THR A 77 -5.16 -6.44 -14.22
N PRO A 78 -4.09 -7.21 -14.45
CA PRO A 78 -3.01 -7.36 -13.47
C PRO A 78 -2.37 -6.00 -13.15
N PRO A 79 -1.86 -5.80 -11.92
CA PRO A 79 -1.16 -4.57 -11.59
C PRO A 79 0.15 -4.51 -12.40
N GLU A 80 0.30 -3.49 -13.24
CA GLU A 80 1.49 -3.35 -14.08
C GLU A 80 2.69 -2.87 -13.25
N PRO A 81 3.74 -3.70 -13.03
CA PRO A 81 5.01 -3.19 -12.53
C PRO A 81 5.57 -2.30 -13.63
N SER A 82 5.53 -0.98 -13.47
CA SER A 82 6.03 -0.12 -14.54
C SER A 82 7.53 -0.37 -14.71
N ASP A 83 7.90 -0.85 -15.90
CA ASP A 83 9.29 -0.93 -16.33
C ASP A 83 9.98 0.41 -16.07
N ALA A 84 11.14 0.35 -15.42
CA ALA A 84 11.88 1.50 -14.90
C ALA A 84 12.43 2.46 -15.98
N SER A 85 11.92 2.43 -17.22
CA SER A 85 12.48 3.11 -18.38
C SER A 85 11.73 4.39 -18.81
N THR A 86 10.56 4.73 -18.27
CA THR A 86 9.87 5.99 -18.61
C THR A 86 9.86 6.96 -17.43
N PHE A 87 10.78 7.92 -17.48
CA PHE A 87 10.93 9.03 -16.53
C PHE A 87 9.78 10.05 -16.53
N ALA A 88 8.62 9.72 -17.10
CA ALA A 88 7.45 10.59 -17.14
C ALA A 88 6.24 9.87 -16.52
N SER A 89 5.80 10.39 -15.37
CA SER A 89 4.39 10.37 -14.95
C SER A 89 3.79 9.05 -14.41
N GLY A 90 4.39 8.42 -13.39
CA GLY A 90 3.59 7.71 -12.37
C GLY A 90 3.77 6.20 -12.17
N GLY A 91 4.88 5.60 -12.59
CA GLY A 91 5.06 4.14 -12.53
C GLY A 91 5.84 3.54 -11.34
N ARG A 92 6.28 4.36 -10.38
CA ARG A 92 7.19 3.85 -9.32
C ARG A 92 6.48 3.14 -8.17
N GLY A 93 5.14 3.14 -8.15
CA GLY A 93 4.40 2.76 -6.95
C GLY A 93 4.68 1.34 -6.46
N LEU A 94 4.65 0.37 -7.36
CA LEU A 94 4.98 -1.03 -7.03
C LEU A 94 6.47 -1.23 -6.70
N GLN A 95 7.36 -0.43 -7.30
CA GLN A 95 8.79 -0.50 -6.98
C GLN A 95 9.10 0.10 -5.59
N ILE A 96 8.36 1.14 -5.20
CA ILE A 96 8.44 1.72 -3.86
C ILE A 96 7.89 0.73 -2.84
N ALA A 97 6.76 0.08 -3.13
CA ALA A 97 6.22 -1.00 -2.31
C ALA A 97 7.27 -2.10 -2.10
N GLN A 98 7.79 -2.70 -3.19
CA GLN A 98 8.82 -3.75 -3.15
C GLN A 98 10.07 -3.41 -2.33
N ARG A 99 10.43 -2.12 -2.21
CA ARG A 99 11.63 -1.69 -1.46
C ARG A 99 11.35 -1.36 0.00
N LEU A 100 10.11 -1.02 0.35
CA LEU A 100 9.75 -0.50 1.66
C LEU A 100 8.90 -1.49 2.47
N SER A 101 8.37 -2.54 1.84
CA SER A 101 7.63 -3.64 2.46
C SER A 101 8.50 -4.89 2.61
N LEU A 102 8.08 -5.81 3.48
CA LEU A 102 8.67 -7.16 3.60
C LEU A 102 8.35 -8.00 2.37
N ASP A 103 7.08 -7.96 1.96
CA ASP A 103 6.58 -8.61 0.77
C ASP A 103 5.51 -7.74 0.11
N VAL A 104 5.22 -8.03 -1.16
CA VAL A 104 4.20 -7.36 -1.95
C VAL A 104 3.69 -8.31 -3.02
N GLY A 105 2.38 -8.33 -3.17
CA GLY A 105 1.74 -9.22 -4.13
C GLY A 105 0.38 -8.69 -4.55
N TRP A 106 -0.29 -9.51 -5.35
CA TRP A 106 -1.66 -9.26 -5.75
C TRP A 106 -2.40 -10.58 -5.94
N TYR A 107 -3.71 -10.52 -5.80
CA TYR A 107 -4.61 -11.64 -6.06
C TYR A 107 -5.97 -11.11 -6.49
N THR A 108 -6.82 -11.98 -6.99
CA THR A 108 -8.22 -11.66 -7.26
C THR A 108 -9.12 -12.50 -6.38
N ALA A 109 -10.16 -11.88 -5.83
CA ALA A 109 -11.18 -12.51 -5.01
C ALA A 109 -12.48 -11.73 -5.19
N ASP A 110 -13.63 -12.42 -5.21
CA ASP A 110 -14.95 -11.79 -5.25
C ASP A 110 -15.08 -10.65 -6.28
N GLU A 111 -14.67 -10.91 -7.53
CA GLU A 111 -14.69 -9.94 -8.65
C GLU A 111 -13.86 -8.66 -8.40
N SER A 112 -12.94 -8.71 -7.43
CA SER A 112 -12.08 -7.60 -7.04
C SER A 112 -10.62 -7.99 -7.18
N LYS A 113 -9.79 -7.03 -7.56
CA LYS A 113 -8.34 -7.14 -7.56
C LYS A 113 -7.81 -6.54 -6.27
N HIS A 114 -6.96 -7.28 -5.59
CA HIS A 114 -6.28 -6.89 -4.36
C HIS A 114 -4.80 -6.74 -4.62
N VAL A 115 -4.21 -5.60 -4.24
CA VAL A 115 -2.77 -5.37 -4.24
C VAL A 115 -2.35 -5.08 -2.81
N TRP A 116 -1.46 -5.90 -2.27
CA TRP A 116 -1.12 -5.88 -0.86
C TRP A 116 0.39 -5.72 -0.65
N ALA A 117 0.76 -5.12 0.49
CA ALA A 117 2.14 -5.00 0.95
C ALA A 117 2.22 -5.22 2.46
N SER A 118 3.21 -5.97 2.94
CA SER A 118 3.36 -6.27 4.37
C SER A 118 4.54 -5.55 5.04
N PHE A 119 4.43 -5.26 6.33
CA PHE A 119 5.41 -4.49 7.11
C PHE A 119 5.62 -5.15 8.47
N PRO A 120 6.85 -5.11 9.04
CA PRO A 120 7.11 -5.74 10.34
C PRO A 120 6.35 -4.99 11.44
N ILE A 121 5.77 -5.72 12.39
CA ILE A 121 5.17 -5.12 13.60
C ILE A 121 6.27 -4.61 14.54
N SER A 122 7.38 -5.33 14.66
CA SER A 122 8.55 -4.89 15.40
C SER A 122 9.80 -5.38 14.66
N ALA A 123 10.93 -4.67 14.77
CA ALA A 123 12.20 -5.34 14.48
C ALA A 123 12.47 -6.34 15.61
N GLU A 124 11.98 -7.56 15.49
CA GLU A 124 12.81 -8.63 15.99
C GLU A 124 14.06 -8.66 15.09
N PRO A 125 15.27 -8.63 15.65
CA PRO A 125 16.45 -8.91 14.85
C PRO A 125 16.20 -10.27 14.21
N ALA A 126 16.36 -10.36 12.88
CA ALA A 126 16.40 -11.63 12.19
C ALA A 126 17.31 -12.55 13.03
N ALA A 127 16.73 -13.60 13.60
CA ALA A 127 17.46 -14.55 14.42
C ALA A 127 18.66 -15.07 13.61
N GLU A 128 19.80 -15.10 14.30
CA GLU A 128 21.15 -15.51 13.86
C GLU A 128 21.23 -16.61 12.78
#